data_AF-A0A1J4JAY3-F1
#
_entry.id   AF-A0A1J4JAY3-F1
#
_cell.length_a   1.000
_cell.length_b   1.000
_cell.length_c   1.000
_cell.angle_alpha   90.00
_cell.angle_beta   90.00
_cell.angle_gamma   90.00
#
_symmetry.space_group_name_H-M   'P 1'
#
loop_
_entity.id
_entity.type
_entity.pdbx_description
1 polymer ?
#
loop_
_entity_poly.entity_id
_entity_poly.type
_entity_poly.pdbx_seq_one_letter_code
_entity_poly.pdbx_strand_id
1 'polypeptide(L)'
;MNSDIVRAIEECRGELDQMICLQRHLFGLSEETYEDTLQYLNNSNFLNDRQLFRELIYSISKAVVKRPLVLHLYYKILTHLADKIKSFFDSDEILRMIRIPFLLPKFLEIGVVDISTIIRMSRIDFSLFSINAPEIKAADPKFFDEQLNLLKPEQRKEIESANFEMDKMHRMNGINIDPIALSIRFNNLDEFKKLLQETQNDVNSQIVISKYELCVMVSDYIKMPTYIEYAAFFGSLDVFKYLVEQNAILSDRLPEFAIAGGNMEILRIIEEKELDFYEACLDAAISFHRNELVDYLVENFEFKLSIDSICSCVEFSNIEILVKTLENVIDINMIDSTGEMPIYYPVEDCHLMILKFFLKIRNIDVNKRDEYGVF
;
A
#
# COMPACT_ATOMS: atom_id res chain seq x y z
N MET A 1 5.17 -19.57 -25.70
CA MET A 1 5.45 -19.89 -24.29
C MET A 1 6.94 -20.17 -24.16
N ASN A 2 7.66 -19.37 -23.37
CA ASN A 2 9.08 -19.56 -23.12
C ASN A 2 9.25 -20.78 -22.18
N SER A 3 9.86 -21.86 -22.68
CA SER A 3 9.96 -23.14 -21.94
C SER A 3 10.76 -23.03 -20.63
N ASP A 4 11.66 -22.06 -20.51
CA ASP A 4 12.45 -21.87 -19.30
C ASP A 4 11.65 -21.16 -18.19
N ILE A 5 10.81 -20.19 -18.55
CA ILE A 5 9.90 -19.52 -17.59
C ILE A 5 8.90 -20.53 -17.03
N VAL A 6 8.24 -21.30 -17.89
CA VAL A 6 7.29 -22.33 -17.46
C VAL A 6 7.95 -23.35 -16.54
N ARG A 7 9.17 -23.80 -16.86
CA ARG A 7 9.91 -24.72 -15.98
C ARG A 7 10.20 -24.08 -14.61
N ALA A 8 10.64 -22.82 -14.58
CA ALA A 8 10.91 -22.11 -13.33
C ALA A 8 9.65 -21.94 -12.47
N ILE A 9 8.49 -21.65 -13.10
CA ILE A 9 7.20 -21.60 -12.42
C ILE A 9 6.87 -22.96 -11.81
N GLU A 10 6.98 -24.05 -12.57
CA GLU A 10 6.72 -25.41 -12.04
C GLU A 10 7.68 -25.80 -10.91
N GLU A 11 8.97 -25.46 -11.02
CA GLU A 11 9.97 -25.71 -9.97
C GLU A 11 9.71 -24.92 -8.68
N CYS A 12 9.01 -23.78 -8.77
CA CYS A 12 8.65 -22.93 -7.63
C CYS A 12 7.16 -22.97 -7.26
N ARG A 13 6.34 -23.79 -7.93
CA ARG A 13 4.87 -23.71 -7.86
C ARG A 13 4.35 -23.77 -6.42
N GLY A 14 4.90 -24.65 -5.59
CA GLY A 14 4.50 -24.75 -4.19
C GLY A 14 4.76 -23.49 -3.35
N GLU A 15 5.85 -22.76 -3.60
CA GLU A 15 6.16 -21.49 -2.91
C GLU A 15 5.28 -20.35 -3.46
N LEU A 16 5.11 -20.29 -4.78
CA LEU A 16 4.27 -19.30 -5.46
C LEU A 16 2.79 -19.44 -5.03
N ASP A 17 2.25 -20.65 -5.04
CA ASP A 17 0.86 -20.93 -4.64
C ASP A 17 0.62 -20.58 -3.17
N GLN A 18 1.59 -20.86 -2.27
CA GLN A 18 1.49 -20.46 -0.87
C GLN A 18 1.43 -18.93 -0.72
N MET A 19 2.21 -18.19 -1.51
CA MET A 19 2.17 -16.72 -1.49
C MET A 19 0.87 -16.17 -2.07
N ILE A 20 0.39 -16.73 -3.18
CA ILE A 20 -0.90 -16.36 -3.78
C ILE A 20 -2.03 -16.57 -2.77
N CYS A 21 -2.07 -17.73 -2.10
CA CYS A 21 -3.04 -17.98 -1.04
C CYS A 21 -2.94 -16.98 0.12
N LEU A 22 -1.72 -16.65 0.57
CA LEU A 22 -1.52 -15.64 1.59
C LEU A 22 -2.07 -14.27 1.16
N GLN A 23 -1.74 -13.84 -0.06
CA GLN A 23 -2.16 -12.54 -0.58
C GLN A 23 -3.67 -12.46 -0.74
N ARG A 24 -4.33 -13.51 -1.24
CA ARG A 24 -5.80 -13.57 -1.30
C ARG A 24 -6.45 -13.39 0.08
N HIS A 25 -5.92 -14.03 1.13
CA HIS A 25 -6.38 -13.83 2.50
C HIS A 25 -6.16 -12.40 3.00
N LEU A 26 -4.96 -11.83 2.78
CA LEU A 26 -4.62 -10.51 3.28
C LEU A 26 -5.37 -9.39 2.54
N PHE A 27 -5.49 -9.45 1.22
CA PHE A 27 -6.16 -8.41 0.41
C PHE A 27 -7.68 -8.57 0.34
N GLY A 28 -8.20 -9.77 0.67
CA GLY A 28 -9.62 -10.08 0.88
C GLY A 28 -10.08 -9.99 2.34
N LEU A 29 -9.26 -9.40 3.21
CA LEU A 29 -9.55 -9.29 4.64
C LEU A 29 -10.78 -8.40 4.90
N SER A 30 -11.71 -8.92 5.68
CA SER A 30 -12.91 -8.24 6.16
C SER A 30 -13.24 -8.74 7.57
N GLU A 31 -14.23 -8.14 8.23
CA GLU A 31 -14.71 -8.65 9.52
C GLU A 31 -15.18 -10.11 9.43
N GLU A 32 -15.75 -10.50 8.29
CA GLU A 32 -16.26 -11.85 8.06
C GLU A 32 -15.14 -12.86 7.80
N THR A 33 -14.07 -12.45 7.10
CA THR A 33 -12.96 -13.33 6.72
C THR A 33 -11.79 -13.30 7.72
N TYR A 34 -11.90 -12.51 8.79
CA TYR A 34 -10.84 -12.32 9.77
C TYR A 34 -10.43 -13.62 10.47
N GLU A 35 -11.40 -14.39 11.00
CA GLU A 35 -11.12 -15.63 11.73
C GLU A 35 -10.54 -16.71 10.80
N ASP A 36 -11.07 -16.84 9.58
CA ASP A 36 -10.55 -17.77 8.57
C ASP A 36 -9.11 -17.42 8.18
N THR A 37 -8.82 -16.13 8.03
CA THR A 37 -7.46 -15.64 7.75
C THR A 37 -6.51 -15.95 8.90
N LEU A 38 -6.94 -15.74 10.15
CA LEU A 38 -6.13 -16.07 11.32
C LEU A 38 -5.87 -17.57 11.44
N GLN A 39 -6.90 -18.39 11.18
CA GLN A 39 -6.78 -19.85 11.15
C GLN A 39 -5.81 -20.30 10.05
N TYR A 40 -5.90 -19.73 8.84
CA TYR A 40 -4.95 -19.99 7.76
C TYR A 40 -3.52 -19.69 8.20
N LEU A 41 -3.27 -18.49 8.74
CA LEU A 41 -1.93 -18.08 9.21
C LEU A 41 -1.39 -19.06 10.26
N ASN A 42 -2.19 -19.42 11.26
CA ASN A 42 -1.78 -20.34 12.34
C ASN A 42 -1.44 -21.76 11.84
N ASN A 43 -2.08 -22.21 10.76
CA ASN A 43 -1.84 -23.52 10.17
C ASN A 43 -0.78 -23.50 9.05
N SER A 44 -0.37 -22.30 8.61
CA SER A 44 0.58 -22.13 7.53
C SER A 44 2.04 -22.31 7.98
N ASN A 45 2.92 -22.62 7.02
CA ASN A 45 4.36 -22.68 7.27
C ASN A 45 5.01 -21.29 7.48
N PHE A 46 4.29 -20.19 7.19
CA PHE A 46 4.80 -18.84 7.40
C PHE A 46 5.22 -18.59 8.84
N LEU A 47 4.57 -19.22 9.83
CA LEU A 47 4.94 -19.07 11.24
C LEU A 47 6.09 -19.98 11.68
N ASN A 48 6.55 -20.92 10.86
CA ASN A 48 7.56 -21.90 11.28
C ASN A 48 8.93 -21.67 10.66
N ASP A 49 8.99 -20.88 9.59
CA ASP A 49 10.23 -20.53 8.91
C ASP A 49 10.48 -19.01 8.96
N ARG A 50 11.69 -18.62 9.34
CA ARG A 50 12.06 -17.20 9.51
C ARG A 50 12.00 -16.41 8.21
N GLN A 51 12.36 -17.02 7.08
CA GLN A 51 12.33 -16.36 5.78
C GLN A 51 10.89 -16.21 5.30
N LEU A 52 10.07 -17.25 5.39
CA LEU A 52 8.65 -17.14 5.06
C LEU A 52 7.97 -16.11 5.97
N PHE A 53 8.28 -16.10 7.26
CA PHE A 53 7.72 -15.12 8.19
C PHE A 53 8.08 -13.67 7.81
N ARG A 54 9.28 -13.43 7.24
CA ARG A 54 9.65 -12.12 6.66
C ARG A 54 8.72 -11.74 5.50
N GLU A 55 8.46 -12.67 4.59
CA GLU A 55 7.54 -12.43 3.45
C GLU A 55 6.10 -12.18 3.92
N LEU A 56 5.68 -12.80 5.03
CA LEU A 56 4.38 -12.52 5.67
C LEU A 56 4.30 -11.07 6.17
N ILE A 57 5.31 -10.60 6.90
CA ILE A 57 5.33 -9.22 7.41
C ILE A 57 5.37 -8.22 6.24
N TYR A 58 6.15 -8.51 5.19
CA TYR A 58 6.18 -7.70 3.97
C TYR A 58 4.83 -7.67 3.25
N SER A 59 4.14 -8.81 3.12
CA SER A 59 2.81 -8.89 2.51
C SER A 59 1.78 -8.10 3.31
N ILE A 60 1.82 -8.19 4.65
CA ILE A 60 0.96 -7.38 5.53
C ILE A 60 1.24 -5.88 5.32
N SER A 61 2.51 -5.48 5.26
CA SER A 61 2.88 -4.07 5.12
C SER A 61 2.40 -3.48 3.79
N LYS A 62 2.46 -4.24 2.69
CA LYS A 62 1.89 -3.82 1.39
C LYS A 62 0.35 -3.77 1.46
N ALA A 63 -0.30 -4.77 2.06
CA ALA A 63 -1.77 -4.84 2.15
C ALA A 63 -2.38 -3.68 2.95
N VAL A 64 -1.75 -3.27 4.05
CA VAL A 64 -2.19 -2.17 4.92
C VAL A 64 -2.42 -0.87 4.16
N VAL A 65 -1.53 -0.52 3.23
CA VAL A 65 -1.62 0.72 2.45
C VAL A 65 -2.71 0.63 1.37
N LYS A 66 -2.95 -0.56 0.82
CA LYS A 66 -3.89 -0.81 -0.28
C LYS A 66 -5.31 -1.16 0.18
N ARG A 67 -5.50 -1.44 1.47
CA ARG A 67 -6.79 -1.74 2.11
C ARG A 67 -7.01 -0.90 3.38
N PRO A 68 -7.03 0.44 3.26
CA PRO A 68 -7.05 1.32 4.42
C PRO A 68 -8.33 1.25 5.28
N LEU A 69 -9.45 0.75 4.73
CA LEU A 69 -10.71 0.61 5.46
C LEU A 69 -10.69 -0.50 6.53
N VAL A 70 -9.76 -1.44 6.43
CA VAL A 70 -9.64 -2.60 7.35
C VAL A 70 -8.32 -2.59 8.14
N LEU A 71 -7.71 -1.42 8.29
CA LEU A 71 -6.44 -1.23 9.03
C LEU A 71 -6.46 -1.90 10.42
N HIS A 72 -7.57 -1.76 11.14
CA HIS A 72 -7.74 -2.31 12.48
C HIS A 72 -7.66 -3.84 12.50
N LEU A 73 -8.06 -4.52 11.41
CA LEU A 73 -7.93 -5.98 11.30
C LEU A 73 -6.47 -6.39 11.12
N TYR A 74 -5.69 -5.66 10.32
CA TYR A 74 -4.25 -5.90 10.24
C TYR A 74 -3.56 -5.65 11.59
N TYR A 75 -3.99 -4.65 12.35
CA TYR A 75 -3.50 -4.45 13.71
C TYR A 75 -3.82 -5.61 14.66
N LYS A 76 -5.02 -6.21 14.54
CA LYS A 76 -5.35 -7.43 15.30
C LYS A 76 -4.42 -8.59 14.91
N ILE A 77 -4.18 -8.79 13.61
CA ILE A 77 -3.24 -9.81 13.11
C ILE A 77 -1.82 -9.55 13.66
N LEU A 78 -1.30 -8.33 13.54
CA LEU A 78 0.04 -7.98 14.04
C LEU A 78 0.17 -8.16 15.56
N THR A 79 -0.90 -7.85 16.32
CA THR A 79 -0.95 -8.08 17.77
C THR A 79 -0.88 -9.57 18.09
N HIS A 80 -1.65 -10.41 17.38
CA HIS A 80 -1.60 -11.87 17.53
C HIS A 80 -0.22 -12.44 17.20
N LEU A 81 0.46 -11.88 16.21
CA LEU A 81 1.78 -12.31 15.78
C LEU A 81 2.93 -11.75 16.64
N ALA A 82 2.67 -10.84 17.57
CA ALA A 82 3.71 -10.05 18.26
C ALA A 82 4.83 -10.88 18.89
N ASP A 83 4.49 -11.92 19.66
CA ASP A 83 5.47 -12.80 20.30
C ASP A 83 6.30 -13.57 19.28
N LYS A 84 5.67 -13.97 18.17
CA LYS A 84 6.35 -14.66 17.10
C LYS A 84 7.31 -13.74 16.34
N ILE A 85 6.90 -12.49 16.11
CA ILE A 85 7.76 -11.46 15.52
C ILE A 85 9.03 -11.28 16.37
N LYS A 86 8.86 -11.07 17.68
CA LYS A 86 9.98 -10.93 18.64
C LYS A 86 10.88 -12.17 18.71
N SER A 87 10.35 -13.36 18.41
CA SER A 87 11.14 -14.60 18.40
C SER A 87 12.05 -14.72 17.17
N PHE A 88 11.74 -14.02 16.07
CA PHE A 88 12.47 -14.12 14.81
C PHE A 88 13.35 -12.92 14.49
N PHE A 89 12.95 -11.73 14.94
CA PHE A 89 13.56 -10.46 14.55
C PHE A 89 13.77 -9.56 15.75
N ASP A 90 14.90 -8.85 15.75
CA ASP A 90 15.12 -7.74 16.67
C ASP A 90 14.51 -6.43 16.15
N SER A 91 14.52 -5.39 16.99
CA SER A 91 13.96 -4.07 16.67
C SER A 91 14.61 -3.44 15.41
N ASP A 92 15.92 -3.61 15.21
CA ASP A 92 16.66 -3.05 14.07
C ASP A 92 16.31 -3.75 12.76
N GLU A 93 16.09 -5.06 12.81
CA GLU A 93 15.62 -5.85 11.69
C GLU A 93 14.20 -5.47 11.30
N ILE A 94 13.29 -5.32 12.27
CA ILE A 94 11.92 -4.90 12.01
C ILE A 94 11.92 -3.53 11.33
N LEU A 95 12.61 -2.52 11.88
CA LEU A 95 12.63 -1.17 11.29
C LEU A 95 13.15 -1.15 9.85
N ARG A 96 14.15 -1.98 9.51
CA ARG A 96 14.63 -2.12 8.14
C ARG A 96 13.63 -2.82 7.23
N MET A 97 12.84 -3.75 7.76
CA MET A 97 11.83 -4.49 6.99
C MET A 97 10.61 -3.65 6.65
N ILE A 98 10.12 -2.83 7.59
CA ILE A 98 8.78 -2.27 7.41
C ILE A 98 8.72 -1.25 6.27
N ARG A 99 9.81 -0.50 5.98
CA ARG A 99 9.97 0.63 5.03
C ARG A 99 8.86 1.72 5.06
N ILE A 100 7.75 1.45 5.74
CA ILE A 100 6.52 2.20 5.85
C ILE A 100 6.48 2.65 7.32
N PRO A 101 6.81 3.92 7.60
CA PRO A 101 6.86 4.44 8.97
C PRO A 101 5.50 4.38 9.69
N PHE A 102 4.40 4.09 8.97
CA PHE A 102 3.06 4.07 9.52
C PHE A 102 2.68 2.84 10.35
N LEU A 103 3.33 1.69 10.15
CA LEU A 103 3.12 0.53 11.04
C LEU A 103 3.92 0.65 12.34
N LEU A 104 4.85 1.60 12.40
CA LEU A 104 5.74 1.78 13.54
C LEU A 104 5.00 2.09 14.85
N PRO A 105 3.99 3.00 14.89
CA PRO A 105 3.21 3.23 16.10
C PRO A 105 2.61 1.92 16.65
N LYS A 106 2.13 1.04 15.76
CA LYS A 106 1.57 -0.25 16.18
C LYS A 106 2.66 -1.18 16.72
N PHE A 107 3.82 -1.26 16.08
CA PHE A 107 4.93 -2.09 16.57
C PHE A 107 5.52 -1.61 17.90
N LEU A 108 5.55 -0.30 18.14
CA LEU A 108 5.89 0.26 19.45
C LEU A 108 4.85 -0.10 20.50
N GLU A 109 3.56 0.04 20.18
CA GLU A 109 2.45 -0.26 21.09
C GLU A 109 2.48 -1.72 21.57
N ILE A 110 2.71 -2.67 20.66
CA ILE A 110 2.74 -4.11 20.99
C ILE A 110 4.12 -4.60 21.47
N GLY A 111 5.09 -3.69 21.62
CA GLY A 111 6.44 -3.99 22.12
C GLY A 111 7.28 -4.86 21.18
N VAL A 112 6.99 -4.86 19.88
CA VAL A 112 7.81 -5.52 18.84
C VAL A 112 9.04 -4.69 18.51
N VAL A 113 8.93 -3.36 18.59
CA VAL A 113 10.05 -2.44 18.46
C VAL A 113 10.25 -1.72 19.80
N ASP A 114 11.50 -1.65 20.25
CA ASP A 114 11.89 -0.94 21.46
C ASP A 114 12.04 0.57 21.19
N ILE A 115 11.56 1.40 22.12
CA ILE A 115 11.72 2.86 22.03
C ILE A 115 13.20 3.30 21.99
N SER A 116 14.10 2.52 22.57
CA SER A 116 15.55 2.78 22.54
C SER A 116 16.12 2.72 21.12
N THR A 117 15.59 1.83 20.28
CA THR A 117 15.95 1.69 18.87
C THR A 117 15.52 2.94 18.09
N ILE A 118 14.31 3.45 18.36
CA ILE A 118 13.80 4.68 17.75
C ILE A 118 14.65 5.88 18.14
N ILE A 119 14.90 6.06 19.44
CA ILE A 119 15.75 7.15 19.94
C ILE A 119 17.13 7.12 19.26
N ARG A 120 17.73 5.94 19.10
CA ARG A 120 19.02 5.80 18.42
C ARG A 120 18.95 6.24 16.96
N MET A 121 17.94 5.80 16.22
CA MET A 121 17.79 6.13 14.79
C MET A 121 17.37 7.58 14.54
N SER A 122 16.55 8.15 15.43
CA SER A 122 16.13 9.56 15.41
C SER A 122 17.30 10.56 15.52
N ARG A 123 18.51 10.12 15.87
CA ARG A 123 19.72 10.97 15.85
C ARG A 123 20.08 11.48 14.46
N ILE A 124 19.71 10.75 13.41
CA ILE A 124 20.05 11.06 12.02
C ILE A 124 18.82 11.15 11.11
N ASP A 125 17.65 10.74 11.59
CA ASP A 125 16.38 10.79 10.86
C ASP A 125 15.38 11.71 11.57
N PHE A 126 15.22 12.92 11.02
CA PHE A 126 14.28 13.92 11.52
C PHE A 126 12.82 13.46 11.41
N SER A 127 12.45 12.77 10.32
CA SER A 127 11.08 12.31 10.11
C SER A 127 10.71 11.29 11.18
N LEU A 128 11.63 10.37 11.50
CA LEU A 128 11.45 9.41 12.58
C LEU A 128 11.35 10.09 13.96
N PHE A 129 12.17 11.11 14.22
CA PHE A 129 12.07 11.92 15.44
C PHE A 129 10.71 12.61 15.56
N SER A 130 10.28 13.32 14.52
CA SER A 130 9.04 14.11 14.51
C SER A 130 7.80 13.24 14.74
N ILE A 131 7.71 12.11 14.02
CA ILE A 131 6.57 11.17 14.10
C ILE A 131 6.46 10.54 15.49
N ASN A 132 7.58 10.29 16.18
CA ASN A 132 7.63 9.62 17.48
C ASN A 132 7.97 10.56 18.64
N ALA A 133 7.83 11.87 18.42
CA ALA A 133 8.11 12.90 19.43
C ALA A 133 7.44 12.63 20.79
N PRO A 134 6.15 12.20 20.86
CA PRO A 134 5.52 11.87 22.13
C PRO A 134 6.22 10.74 22.89
N GLU A 135 6.47 9.62 22.21
CA GLU A 135 7.09 8.42 22.78
C GLU A 135 8.55 8.69 23.19
N ILE A 136 9.28 9.45 22.37
CA ILE A 136 10.66 9.87 22.65
C ILE A 136 10.69 10.80 23.87
N LYS A 137 9.82 11.80 23.95
CA LYS A 137 9.77 12.71 25.10
C LYS A 137 9.42 11.98 26.39
N ALA A 138 8.53 10.99 26.32
CA ALA A 138 8.17 10.18 27.49
C ALA A 138 9.32 9.29 27.97
N ALA A 139 10.11 8.73 27.05
CA ALA A 139 11.20 7.80 27.36
C ALA A 139 12.55 8.50 27.69
N ASP A 140 12.91 9.56 26.96
CA ASP A 140 14.14 10.33 27.15
C ASP A 140 13.90 11.84 26.88
N PRO A 141 13.39 12.59 27.88
CA PRO A 141 13.14 14.03 27.75
C PRO A 141 14.40 14.83 27.40
N LYS A 142 15.56 14.38 27.88
CA LYS A 142 16.83 15.08 27.62
C LYS A 142 17.22 14.98 26.16
N PHE A 143 17.17 13.78 25.60
CA PHE A 143 17.41 13.58 24.17
C PHE A 143 16.39 14.35 23.32
N PHE A 144 15.10 14.35 23.73
CA PHE A 144 14.06 15.11 23.05
C PHE A 144 14.41 16.60 22.97
N ASP A 145 14.78 17.22 24.10
CA ASP A 145 15.14 18.65 24.14
C ASP A 145 16.43 18.93 23.34
N GLU A 146 17.43 18.04 23.39
CA GLU A 146 18.65 18.13 22.59
C GLU A 146 18.32 18.13 21.08
N GLN A 147 17.48 17.20 20.61
CA GLN A 147 17.05 17.14 19.21
C GLN A 147 16.22 18.35 18.81
N LEU A 148 15.29 18.79 19.66
CA LEU A 148 14.43 19.95 19.39
C LEU A 148 15.24 21.23 19.17
N ASN A 149 16.39 21.37 19.87
CA ASN A 149 17.30 22.51 19.71
C ASN A 149 18.14 22.48 18.42
N LEU A 150 18.23 21.33 17.75
CA LEU A 150 18.90 21.20 16.45
C LEU A 150 17.99 21.56 15.27
N LEU A 151 16.67 21.67 15.52
CA LEU A 151 15.68 21.90 14.47
C LEU A 151 15.61 23.36 14.01
N LYS A 152 15.11 23.54 12.79
CA LYS A 152 14.72 24.87 12.31
C LYS A 152 13.54 25.40 13.14
N PRO A 153 13.39 26.73 13.30
CA PRO A 153 12.31 27.31 14.12
C PRO A 153 10.90 26.84 13.75
N GLU A 154 10.64 26.64 12.45
CA GLU A 154 9.35 26.17 11.93
C GLU A 154 9.04 24.74 12.39
N GLN A 155 9.99 23.82 12.23
CA GLN A 155 9.88 22.42 12.65
C GLN A 155 9.73 22.30 14.17
N ARG A 156 10.51 23.10 14.91
CA ARG A 156 10.41 23.18 16.37
C ARG A 156 9.02 23.61 16.82
N LYS A 157 8.49 24.68 16.21
CA LYS A 157 7.15 25.20 16.53
C LYS A 157 6.06 24.18 16.23
N GLU A 158 6.17 23.43 15.14
CA GLU A 158 5.25 22.34 14.81
C GLU A 158 5.18 21.30 15.94
N ILE A 159 6.33 20.81 16.40
CA ILE A 159 6.39 19.80 17.47
C ILE A 159 5.94 20.37 18.82
N GLU A 160 6.35 21.60 19.17
CA GLU A 160 5.99 22.23 20.44
C GLU A 160 4.49 22.57 20.56
N SER A 161 3.83 22.81 19.43
CA SER A 161 2.39 23.11 19.38
C SER A 161 1.50 21.87 19.21
N ALA A 162 2.09 20.70 18.97
CA ALA A 162 1.35 19.47 18.74
C ALA A 162 0.66 18.96 20.01
N ASN A 163 -0.61 18.55 19.87
CA ASN A 163 -1.29 17.78 20.90
C ASN A 163 -0.90 16.30 20.76
N PHE A 164 0.02 15.84 21.60
CA PHE A 164 0.62 14.51 21.50
C PHE A 164 -0.38 13.35 21.61
N GLU A 165 -1.40 13.46 22.46
CA GLU A 165 -2.41 12.40 22.60
C GLU A 165 -3.26 12.28 21.34
N MET A 166 -3.71 13.42 20.79
CA MET A 166 -4.45 13.43 19.52
C MET A 166 -3.58 12.95 18.37
N ASP A 167 -2.33 13.42 18.27
CA ASP A 167 -1.41 13.03 17.21
C ASP A 167 -1.17 11.51 17.24
N LYS A 168 -0.95 10.93 18.43
CA LYS A 168 -0.80 9.48 18.60
C LYS A 168 -2.03 8.71 18.10
N MET A 169 -3.23 9.16 18.50
CA MET A 169 -4.48 8.54 18.05
C MET A 169 -4.65 8.64 16.53
N HIS A 170 -4.41 9.80 15.93
CA HIS A 170 -4.57 10.02 14.49
C HIS A 170 -3.54 9.25 13.66
N ARG A 171 -2.28 9.18 14.10
CA ARG A 171 -1.24 8.34 13.48
C ARG A 171 -1.62 6.87 13.52
N MET A 172 -2.19 6.39 14.63
CA MET A 172 -2.65 5.01 14.74
C MET A 172 -3.80 4.73 13.76
N ASN A 173 -4.75 5.65 13.63
CA ASN A 173 -5.89 5.49 12.73
C ASN A 173 -5.52 5.55 11.25
N GLY A 174 -4.46 6.31 10.88
CA GLY A 174 -3.95 6.29 9.52
C GLY A 174 -4.91 6.85 8.45
N ILE A 175 -5.75 7.82 8.82
CA ILE A 175 -6.76 8.38 7.91
C ILE A 175 -6.72 9.90 7.93
N ASN A 176 -7.17 10.50 6.83
CA ASN A 176 -7.54 11.91 6.82
C ASN A 176 -8.67 12.20 7.81
N ILE A 177 -8.42 13.14 8.72
CA ILE A 177 -9.33 13.50 9.82
C ILE A 177 -10.24 14.68 9.47
N ASP A 178 -10.08 15.26 8.28
CA ASP A 178 -10.97 16.30 7.79
C ASP A 178 -12.43 15.79 7.74
N PRO A 179 -13.42 16.53 8.27
CA PRO A 179 -14.81 16.08 8.31
C PRO A 179 -15.38 15.70 6.95
N ILE A 180 -15.03 16.42 5.87
CA ILE A 180 -15.49 16.09 4.53
C ILE A 180 -14.85 14.77 4.09
N ALA A 181 -13.53 14.62 4.24
CA ALA A 181 -12.84 13.37 3.93
C ALA A 181 -13.42 12.17 4.70
N LEU A 182 -13.73 12.33 5.99
CA LEU A 182 -14.35 11.28 6.81
C LEU A 182 -15.77 10.94 6.33
N SER A 183 -16.59 11.95 6.01
CA SER A 183 -17.95 11.74 5.52
C SER A 183 -17.97 10.98 4.19
N ILE A 184 -17.05 11.30 3.27
CA ILE A 184 -16.89 10.57 2.01
C ILE A 184 -16.39 9.15 2.31
N ARG A 185 -15.28 8.99 3.06
CA ARG A 185 -14.66 7.68 3.33
C ARG A 185 -15.63 6.66 3.93
N PHE A 186 -16.52 7.10 4.80
CA PHE A 186 -17.53 6.23 5.44
C PHE A 186 -18.89 6.23 4.73
N ASN A 187 -18.95 6.78 3.51
CA ASN A 187 -20.15 6.88 2.69
C ASN A 187 -21.37 7.51 3.42
N ASN A 188 -21.10 8.52 4.27
CA ASN A 188 -22.13 9.23 5.01
C ASN A 188 -22.63 10.45 4.21
N LEU A 189 -23.59 10.19 3.31
CA LEU A 189 -24.13 11.20 2.40
C LEU A 189 -24.77 12.40 3.12
N ASP A 190 -25.47 12.17 4.23
CA ASP A 190 -26.17 13.23 4.95
C ASP A 190 -25.18 14.21 5.59
N GLU A 191 -24.14 13.69 6.25
CA GLU A 191 -23.09 14.53 6.83
C GLU A 191 -22.28 15.24 5.73
N PHE A 192 -22.00 14.56 4.61
CA PHE A 192 -21.31 15.17 3.47
C PHE A 192 -22.10 16.39 2.93
N LYS A 193 -23.40 16.24 2.69
CA LYS A 193 -24.27 17.33 2.21
C LYS A 193 -24.31 18.51 3.17
N LYS A 194 -24.41 18.22 4.47
CA LYS A 194 -24.40 19.24 5.52
C LYS A 194 -23.07 20.01 5.52
N LEU A 195 -21.93 19.30 5.53
CA LEU A 195 -20.61 19.91 5.52
C LEU A 195 -20.35 20.72 4.25
N LEU A 196 -20.80 20.24 3.09
CA LEU A 196 -20.67 20.97 1.82
C LEU A 196 -21.40 22.32 1.87
N GLN A 197 -22.60 22.36 2.47
CA GLN A 197 -23.36 23.60 2.66
C GLN A 197 -22.72 24.55 3.69
N GLU A 198 -22.27 24.01 4.83
CA GLU A 198 -21.65 24.79 5.91
C GLU A 198 -20.32 25.42 5.48
N THR A 199 -19.50 24.68 4.74
CA THR A 199 -18.20 25.14 4.23
C THR A 199 -18.31 25.98 2.97
N GLN A 200 -19.45 25.92 2.26
CA GLN A 200 -19.65 26.52 0.93
C GLN A 200 -18.61 26.01 -0.09
N ASN A 201 -18.12 24.79 0.09
CA ASN A 201 -17.17 24.18 -0.85
C ASN A 201 -17.86 23.82 -2.17
N ASP A 202 -17.14 23.95 -3.28
CA ASP A 202 -17.61 23.49 -4.59
C ASP A 202 -17.57 21.95 -4.66
N VAL A 203 -18.50 21.33 -5.40
CA VAL A 203 -18.53 19.86 -5.58
C VAL A 203 -17.27 19.29 -6.23
N ASN A 204 -16.50 20.13 -6.94
CA ASN A 204 -15.23 19.79 -7.58
C ASN A 204 -14.01 20.12 -6.69
N SER A 205 -14.23 20.49 -5.43
CA SER A 205 -13.13 20.77 -4.50
C SER A 205 -12.28 19.53 -4.25
N GLN A 206 -11.02 19.76 -3.88
CA GLN A 206 -10.08 18.71 -3.53
C GLN A 206 -10.11 18.40 -2.05
N ILE A 207 -9.76 17.15 -1.72
CA ILE A 207 -9.55 16.72 -0.34
C ILE A 207 -8.39 17.52 0.28
N VAL A 208 -8.60 17.99 1.50
CA VAL A 208 -7.56 18.69 2.26
C VAL A 208 -6.44 17.72 2.60
N ILE A 209 -5.21 18.16 2.48
CA ILE A 209 -4.04 17.33 2.78
C ILE A 209 -3.99 16.91 4.24
N SER A 210 -3.59 15.66 4.50
CA SER A 210 -3.42 15.13 5.85
C SER A 210 -2.11 14.37 5.98
N LYS A 211 -1.32 14.73 7.01
CA LYS A 211 -0.09 14.01 7.37
C LYS A 211 -0.33 12.60 7.93
N TYR A 212 -1.59 12.23 8.19
CA TYR A 212 -1.97 10.93 8.75
C TYR A 212 -2.47 9.93 7.69
N GLU A 213 -2.74 10.37 6.46
CA GLU A 213 -3.28 9.49 5.42
C GLU A 213 -2.25 8.44 4.98
N LEU A 214 -2.60 7.17 5.09
CA LEU A 214 -1.71 6.06 4.75
C LEU A 214 -1.58 5.83 3.26
N CYS A 215 -2.70 5.96 2.53
CA CYS A 215 -2.75 5.61 1.13
C CYS A 215 -2.22 6.78 0.29
N VAL A 216 -1.03 6.59 -0.29
CA VAL A 216 -0.35 7.60 -1.12
C VAL A 216 -1.22 8.06 -2.29
N MET A 217 -2.03 7.17 -2.89
CA MET A 217 -2.90 7.49 -4.02
C MET A 217 -3.90 8.62 -3.70
N VAL A 218 -4.36 8.71 -2.45
CA VAL A 218 -5.29 9.75 -1.99
C VAL A 218 -4.62 10.85 -1.15
N SER A 219 -3.29 10.89 -1.17
CA SER A 219 -2.47 11.88 -0.46
C SER A 219 -1.31 12.40 -1.35
N ASP A 220 -1.57 12.56 -2.64
CA ASP A 220 -0.61 13.14 -3.58
C ASP A 220 -0.48 14.66 -3.38
N TYR A 221 0.67 15.10 -2.87
CA TYR A 221 1.01 16.51 -2.61
C TYR A 221 1.06 17.37 -3.89
N ILE A 222 1.22 16.76 -5.06
CA ILE A 222 1.21 17.45 -6.36
C ILE A 222 -0.22 17.66 -6.83
N LYS A 223 -1.08 16.63 -6.71
CA LYS A 223 -2.47 16.68 -7.18
C LYS A 223 -3.43 15.86 -6.31
N MET A 224 -3.89 16.48 -5.23
CA MET A 224 -4.90 15.91 -4.34
C MET A 224 -6.17 15.46 -5.09
N PRO A 225 -6.81 14.37 -4.67
CA PRO A 225 -8.04 13.90 -5.28
C PRO A 225 -9.19 14.90 -5.08
N THR A 226 -10.05 15.02 -6.09
CA THR A 226 -11.36 15.68 -5.94
C THR A 226 -12.29 14.84 -5.06
N TYR A 227 -13.39 15.42 -4.59
CA TYR A 227 -14.39 14.65 -3.82
C TYR A 227 -14.90 13.42 -4.56
N ILE A 228 -15.10 13.51 -5.88
CA ILE A 228 -15.61 12.36 -6.66
C ILE A 228 -14.54 11.29 -6.87
N GLU A 229 -13.29 11.69 -7.09
CA GLU A 229 -12.14 10.76 -7.16
C GLU A 229 -11.96 10.04 -5.82
N TYR A 230 -12.05 10.76 -4.70
CA TYR A 230 -11.96 10.18 -3.36
C TYR A 230 -13.15 9.26 -3.04
N ALA A 231 -14.37 9.62 -3.44
CA ALA A 231 -15.55 8.77 -3.30
C ALA A 231 -15.43 7.47 -4.13
N ALA A 232 -14.87 7.55 -5.34
CA ALA A 232 -14.60 6.39 -6.18
C ALA A 232 -13.61 5.42 -5.51
N PHE A 233 -12.52 5.96 -4.96
CA PHE A 233 -11.51 5.18 -4.25
C PHE A 233 -12.04 4.44 -3.02
N PHE A 234 -12.88 5.09 -2.21
CA PHE A 234 -13.45 4.44 -1.02
C PHE A 234 -14.68 3.58 -1.31
N GLY A 235 -15.13 3.53 -2.58
CA GLY A 235 -16.34 2.81 -2.94
C GLY A 235 -17.61 3.45 -2.35
N SER A 236 -17.57 4.75 -2.05
CA SER A 236 -18.61 5.52 -1.38
C SER A 236 -19.73 5.86 -2.35
N LEU A 237 -20.52 4.83 -2.68
CA LEU A 237 -21.47 4.83 -3.78
C LEU A 237 -22.52 5.94 -3.68
N ASP A 238 -23.04 6.21 -2.48
CA ASP A 238 -24.12 7.20 -2.31
C ASP A 238 -23.59 8.63 -2.49
N VAL A 239 -22.40 8.89 -1.94
CA VAL A 239 -21.70 10.16 -2.14
C VAL A 239 -21.29 10.35 -3.60
N PHE A 240 -20.77 9.30 -4.23
CA PHE A 240 -20.40 9.31 -5.64
C PHE A 240 -21.61 9.62 -6.55
N LYS A 241 -22.72 8.90 -6.37
CA LYS A 241 -23.98 9.13 -7.12
C LYS A 241 -24.48 10.57 -6.95
N TYR A 242 -24.47 11.08 -5.72
CA TYR A 242 -24.84 12.48 -5.46
C TYR A 242 -23.93 13.48 -6.19
N LEU A 243 -22.61 13.29 -6.17
CA LEU A 243 -21.67 14.17 -6.87
C LEU A 243 -21.91 14.17 -8.39
N VAL A 244 -22.20 13.01 -8.98
CA VAL A 244 -22.59 12.90 -10.39
C VAL A 244 -23.89 13.66 -10.67
N GLU A 245 -24.91 13.54 -9.80
CA GLU A 245 -26.16 14.29 -9.90
C GLU A 245 -25.97 15.81 -9.80
N GLN A 246 -24.96 16.25 -9.05
CA GLN A 246 -24.56 17.66 -8.95
C GLN A 246 -23.66 18.12 -10.11
N ASN A 247 -23.48 17.31 -11.15
CA ASN A 247 -22.62 17.59 -12.30
C ASN A 247 -21.15 17.85 -11.92
N ALA A 248 -20.62 17.09 -10.96
CA ALA A 248 -19.18 17.07 -10.71
C ALA A 248 -18.41 16.70 -12.00
N ILE A 249 -17.24 17.30 -12.16
CA ILE A 249 -16.33 17.08 -13.28
C ILE A 249 -15.79 15.66 -13.19
N LEU A 250 -16.08 14.85 -14.20
CA LEU A 250 -15.54 13.50 -14.34
C LEU A 250 -14.20 13.63 -15.06
N SER A 251 -13.10 13.64 -14.29
CA SER A 251 -11.75 13.79 -14.83
C SER A 251 -11.27 12.46 -15.44
N ASP A 252 -10.28 12.54 -16.34
CA ASP A 252 -9.63 11.35 -16.90
C ASP A 252 -8.91 10.49 -15.85
N ARG A 253 -8.69 10.99 -14.62
CA ARG A 253 -8.11 10.19 -13.51
C ARG A 253 -9.15 9.35 -12.78
N LEU A 254 -10.43 9.70 -12.91
CA LEU A 254 -11.50 9.07 -12.16
C LEU A 254 -11.56 7.54 -12.31
N PRO A 255 -11.36 6.95 -13.51
CA PRO A 255 -11.35 5.50 -13.69
C PRO A 255 -10.28 4.79 -12.84
N GLU A 256 -9.09 5.39 -12.71
CA GLU A 256 -7.98 4.84 -11.91
C GLU A 256 -8.38 4.70 -10.42
N PHE A 257 -8.98 5.74 -9.84
CA PHE A 257 -9.48 5.72 -8.46
C PHE A 257 -10.59 4.69 -8.26
N ALA A 258 -11.51 4.57 -9.23
CA ALA A 258 -12.59 3.59 -9.15
C ALA A 258 -12.08 2.14 -9.22
N ILE A 259 -11.08 1.88 -10.08
CA ILE A 259 -10.43 0.57 -10.17
C ILE A 259 -9.73 0.23 -8.84
N ALA A 260 -8.94 1.15 -8.29
CA ALA A 260 -8.28 0.94 -7.00
C ALA A 260 -9.31 0.66 -5.87
N GLY A 261 -10.42 1.40 -5.87
CA GLY A 261 -11.52 1.23 -4.92
C GLY A 261 -12.30 -0.08 -5.09
N GLY A 262 -12.40 -0.58 -6.31
CA GLY A 262 -12.97 -1.90 -6.62
C GLY A 262 -14.48 -2.00 -6.48
N ASN A 263 -15.21 -0.87 -6.49
CA ASN A 263 -16.68 -0.89 -6.45
C ASN A 263 -17.24 -1.03 -7.87
N MET A 264 -17.76 -2.22 -8.20
CA MET A 264 -18.30 -2.52 -9.54
C MET A 264 -19.46 -1.63 -9.97
N GLU A 265 -20.27 -1.13 -9.04
CA GLU A 265 -21.37 -0.23 -9.39
C GLU A 265 -20.83 1.16 -9.80
N ILE A 266 -19.76 1.64 -9.14
CA ILE A 266 -19.07 2.87 -9.55
C ILE A 266 -18.46 2.69 -10.94
N LEU A 267 -17.81 1.54 -11.21
CA LEU A 267 -17.24 1.25 -12.53
C LEU A 267 -18.30 1.23 -13.64
N ARG A 268 -19.47 0.63 -13.38
CA ARG A 268 -20.60 0.69 -14.33
C ARG A 268 -21.05 2.11 -14.61
N ILE A 269 -21.12 2.97 -13.59
CA ILE A 269 -21.48 4.39 -13.80
C ILE A 269 -20.42 5.09 -14.65
N ILE A 270 -19.13 4.78 -14.46
CA ILE A 270 -18.03 5.34 -15.25
C ILE A 270 -18.16 4.91 -16.72
N GLU A 271 -18.48 3.64 -16.98
CA GLU A 271 -18.75 3.13 -18.33
C GLU A 271 -19.99 3.77 -18.97
N GLU A 272 -21.08 3.92 -18.21
CA GLU A 272 -22.30 4.62 -18.66
C GLU A 272 -22.03 6.10 -19.01
N LYS A 273 -21.01 6.70 -18.39
CA LYS A 273 -20.55 8.06 -18.67
C LYS A 273 -19.52 8.13 -19.80
N GLU A 274 -19.22 7.00 -20.43
CA GLU A 274 -18.30 6.88 -21.57
C GLU A 274 -16.89 7.40 -21.25
N LEU A 275 -16.41 7.19 -20.02
CA LEU A 275 -15.01 7.44 -19.68
C LEU A 275 -14.14 6.26 -20.14
N ASP A 276 -13.00 6.58 -20.73
CA ASP A 276 -12.04 5.59 -21.19
C ASP A 276 -11.19 5.03 -20.04
N PHE A 277 -10.91 3.73 -20.09
CA PHE A 277 -9.83 3.13 -19.30
C PHE A 277 -8.52 3.21 -20.07
N TYR A 278 -7.42 3.47 -19.36
CA TYR A 278 -6.06 3.60 -19.92
C TYR A 278 -5.07 2.78 -19.10
N GLU A 279 -3.80 2.69 -19.51
CA GLU A 279 -2.80 1.81 -18.89
C GLU A 279 -2.64 1.99 -17.37
N ALA A 280 -2.82 3.21 -16.83
CA ALA A 280 -2.75 3.40 -15.37
C ALA A 280 -3.92 2.72 -14.62
N CYS A 281 -5.04 2.44 -15.30
CA CYS A 281 -6.11 1.62 -14.72
C CYS A 281 -5.66 0.17 -14.52
N LEU A 282 -4.92 -0.39 -15.49
CA LEU A 282 -4.35 -1.73 -15.36
C LEU A 282 -3.29 -1.76 -14.25
N ASP A 283 -2.42 -0.75 -14.19
CA ASP A 283 -1.45 -0.61 -13.10
C ASP A 283 -2.13 -0.45 -11.73
N ALA A 284 -3.19 0.36 -11.63
CA ALA A 284 -4.00 0.48 -10.41
C ALA A 284 -4.62 -0.87 -10.00
N ALA A 285 -5.15 -1.65 -10.95
CA ALA A 285 -5.71 -2.97 -10.66
C ALA A 285 -4.63 -3.93 -10.11
N ILE A 286 -3.44 -3.94 -10.72
CA ILE A 286 -2.30 -4.74 -10.27
C ILE A 286 -1.84 -4.28 -8.88
N SER A 287 -1.59 -2.99 -8.70
CA SER A 287 -0.99 -2.42 -7.50
C SER A 287 -1.91 -2.49 -6.28
N PHE A 288 -3.22 -2.46 -6.49
CA PHE A 288 -4.23 -2.66 -5.45
C PHE A 288 -4.70 -4.11 -5.33
N HIS A 289 -4.07 -5.07 -6.01
CA HIS A 289 -4.44 -6.50 -5.94
C HIS A 289 -5.94 -6.70 -6.22
N ARG A 290 -6.45 -6.05 -7.26
CA ARG A 290 -7.81 -6.22 -7.78
C ARG A 290 -7.73 -7.19 -8.95
N ASN A 291 -7.35 -8.42 -8.67
CA ASN A 291 -7.00 -9.40 -9.71
C ASN A 291 -8.19 -9.68 -10.65
N GLU A 292 -9.41 -9.66 -10.12
CA GLU A 292 -10.63 -9.78 -10.91
C GLU A 292 -10.83 -8.58 -11.87
N LEU A 293 -10.36 -7.39 -11.48
CA LEU A 293 -10.38 -6.20 -12.35
C LEU A 293 -9.26 -6.19 -13.37
N VAL A 294 -8.12 -6.82 -13.09
CA VAL A 294 -7.09 -7.06 -14.12
C VAL A 294 -7.70 -7.93 -15.22
N ASP A 295 -8.37 -9.01 -14.84
CA ASP A 295 -9.03 -9.92 -15.79
C ASP A 295 -10.14 -9.20 -16.57
N TYR A 296 -10.97 -8.43 -15.87
CA TYR A 296 -12.00 -7.60 -16.48
C TYR A 296 -11.44 -6.64 -17.55
N LEU A 297 -10.36 -5.91 -17.23
CA LEU A 297 -9.73 -4.94 -18.14
C LEU A 297 -9.14 -5.64 -19.38
N VAL A 298 -8.41 -6.74 -19.19
CA VAL A 298 -7.81 -7.51 -20.29
C VAL A 298 -8.87 -8.11 -21.22
N GLU A 299 -9.97 -8.62 -20.67
CA GLU A 299 -11.01 -9.30 -21.45
C GLU A 299 -11.93 -8.33 -22.21
N ASN A 300 -12.22 -7.15 -21.64
CA ASN A 300 -13.25 -6.25 -22.15
C ASN A 300 -12.70 -4.98 -22.83
N PHE A 301 -11.45 -4.62 -22.59
CA PHE A 301 -10.86 -3.35 -23.06
C PHE A 301 -9.54 -3.53 -23.82
N GLU A 302 -9.28 -4.73 -24.35
CA GLU A 302 -8.11 -5.08 -25.19
C GLU A 302 -6.73 -4.82 -24.55
N PHE A 303 -6.66 -4.59 -23.23
CA PHE A 303 -5.40 -4.45 -22.52
C PHE A 303 -4.55 -5.71 -22.64
N LYS A 304 -3.22 -5.51 -22.69
CA LYS A 304 -2.25 -6.61 -22.74
C LYS A 304 -1.28 -6.48 -21.60
N LEU A 305 -1.10 -7.58 -20.88
CA LEU A 305 -0.04 -7.67 -19.88
C LEU A 305 1.32 -7.60 -20.59
N SER A 306 2.13 -6.61 -20.20
CA SER A 306 3.41 -6.26 -20.81
C SER A 306 4.57 -6.48 -19.83
N ILE A 307 5.78 -6.04 -20.22
CA ILE A 307 6.92 -5.98 -19.31
C ILE A 307 6.66 -4.99 -18.16
N ASP A 308 6.03 -3.85 -18.45
CA ASP A 308 5.58 -2.91 -17.41
C ASP A 308 4.65 -3.60 -16.40
N SER A 309 3.73 -4.45 -16.87
CA SER A 309 2.87 -5.23 -15.96
C SER A 309 3.67 -6.18 -15.07
N ILE A 310 4.76 -6.79 -15.56
CA ILE A 310 5.66 -7.61 -14.73
C ILE A 310 6.32 -6.74 -13.67
N CYS A 311 6.89 -5.59 -14.06
CA CYS A 311 7.53 -4.65 -13.14
C CYS A 311 6.55 -4.22 -12.03
N SER A 312 5.33 -3.79 -12.39
CA SER A 312 4.27 -3.46 -11.43
C SER A 312 3.93 -4.64 -10.52
N CYS A 313 3.81 -5.87 -11.07
CA CYS A 313 3.53 -7.05 -10.26
C CYS A 313 4.65 -7.32 -9.24
N VAL A 314 5.91 -7.07 -9.59
CA VAL A 314 7.04 -7.26 -8.67
C VAL A 314 7.06 -6.17 -7.61
N GLU A 315 6.97 -4.91 -8.01
CA GLU A 315 6.97 -3.73 -7.12
C GLU A 315 5.85 -3.83 -6.07
N PHE A 316 4.65 -4.20 -6.50
CA PHE A 316 3.49 -4.34 -5.63
C PHE A 316 3.31 -5.75 -5.06
N SER A 317 4.25 -6.67 -5.35
CA SER A 317 4.23 -8.06 -4.92
C SER A 317 2.92 -8.78 -5.27
N ASN A 318 2.33 -8.53 -6.44
CA ASN A 318 1.14 -9.25 -6.91
C ASN A 318 1.55 -10.56 -7.62
N ILE A 319 1.74 -11.62 -6.83
CA ILE A 319 2.30 -12.88 -7.35
C ILE A 319 1.34 -13.59 -8.30
N GLU A 320 0.04 -13.46 -8.08
CA GLU A 320 -0.97 -14.09 -8.92
C GLU A 320 -0.92 -13.55 -10.36
N ILE A 321 -0.94 -12.22 -10.49
CA ILE A 321 -0.85 -11.57 -11.81
C ILE A 321 0.57 -11.71 -12.39
N LEU A 322 1.62 -11.75 -11.56
CA LEU A 322 2.98 -12.02 -12.00
C LEU A 322 3.08 -13.35 -12.74
N VAL A 323 2.59 -14.44 -12.13
CA VAL A 323 2.62 -15.79 -12.73
C VAL A 323 1.80 -15.82 -14.02
N LYS A 324 0.58 -15.27 -14.01
CA LYS A 324 -0.28 -15.17 -15.20
C LYS A 324 0.38 -14.39 -16.34
N THR A 325 1.06 -13.29 -16.01
CA THR A 325 1.76 -12.46 -17.00
C THR A 325 2.94 -13.21 -17.61
N LEU A 326 3.79 -13.81 -16.77
CA LEU A 326 5.01 -14.51 -17.17
C LEU A 326 4.77 -15.67 -18.14
N GLU A 327 3.64 -16.37 -18.03
CA GLU A 327 3.28 -17.45 -18.96
C GLU A 327 3.19 -16.97 -20.44
N ASN A 328 2.88 -15.69 -20.64
CA ASN A 328 2.70 -15.08 -21.96
C ASN A 328 3.93 -14.31 -22.46
N VAL A 329 4.97 -14.17 -21.64
CA VAL A 329 6.16 -13.36 -21.95
C VAL A 329 7.13 -14.12 -22.84
N ILE A 330 7.63 -13.44 -23.87
CA ILE A 330 8.61 -13.99 -24.81
C ILE A 330 10.04 -13.81 -24.26
N ASP A 331 10.38 -12.60 -23.80
CA ASP A 331 11.69 -12.25 -23.26
C ASP A 331 11.55 -11.40 -21.98
N ILE A 332 11.95 -11.98 -20.84
CA ILE A 332 11.92 -11.33 -19.52
C ILE A 332 13.03 -10.28 -19.36
N ASN A 333 14.03 -10.25 -20.25
CA ASN A 333 15.13 -9.30 -20.16
C ASN A 333 14.84 -7.97 -20.87
N MET A 334 13.65 -7.80 -21.42
CA MET A 334 13.23 -6.52 -21.98
C MET A 334 13.16 -5.46 -20.87
N ILE A 335 13.45 -4.22 -21.24
CA ILE A 335 13.27 -3.07 -20.36
C ILE A 335 11.81 -2.60 -20.44
N ASP A 336 11.31 -2.06 -19.34
CA ASP A 336 10.01 -1.40 -19.28
C ASP A 336 10.09 0.05 -19.80
N SER A 337 9.00 0.80 -19.64
CA SER A 337 8.91 2.21 -20.02
C SER A 337 9.79 3.16 -19.21
N THR A 338 10.33 2.71 -18.07
CA THR A 338 11.29 3.48 -17.24
C THR A 338 12.75 3.19 -17.59
N GLY A 339 12.99 2.20 -18.47
CA GLY A 339 14.32 1.80 -18.89
C GLY A 339 14.92 0.68 -18.04
N GLU A 340 14.16 0.12 -17.10
CA GLU A 340 14.62 -0.88 -16.14
C GLU A 340 14.18 -2.30 -16.53
N MET A 341 14.97 -3.29 -16.11
CA MET A 341 14.60 -4.69 -16.29
C MET A 341 13.81 -5.20 -15.08
N PRO A 342 12.87 -6.15 -15.29
CA PRO A 342 12.11 -6.76 -14.20
C PRO A 342 12.96 -7.32 -13.05
N ILE A 343 14.19 -7.77 -13.30
CA ILE A 343 15.08 -8.33 -12.26
C ILE A 343 15.62 -7.29 -11.27
N TYR A 344 15.55 -5.99 -11.58
CA TYR A 344 16.04 -4.93 -10.69
C TYR A 344 15.06 -4.60 -9.57
N TYR A 345 13.75 -4.61 -9.86
CA TYR A 345 12.70 -4.37 -8.88
C TYR A 345 12.79 -5.24 -7.59
N PRO A 346 12.98 -6.58 -7.65
CA PRO A 346 13.14 -7.40 -6.46
C PRO A 346 14.41 -7.06 -5.65
N VAL A 347 15.44 -6.51 -6.29
CA VAL A 347 16.69 -6.12 -5.62
C VAL A 347 16.47 -4.84 -4.83
N GLU A 348 15.85 -3.83 -5.45
CA GLU A 348 15.54 -2.55 -4.81
C GLU A 348 14.57 -2.69 -3.64
N ASP A 349 13.59 -3.59 -3.78
CA ASP A 349 12.60 -3.91 -2.76
C ASP A 349 13.02 -5.03 -1.80
N CYS A 350 14.24 -5.58 -1.97
CA CYS A 350 14.75 -6.69 -1.18
C CYS A 350 13.80 -7.90 -1.14
N HIS A 351 13.02 -8.10 -2.22
CA HIS A 351 12.04 -9.18 -2.37
C HIS A 351 12.74 -10.50 -2.74
N LEU A 352 13.36 -11.12 -1.73
CA LEU A 352 14.24 -12.27 -1.92
C LEU A 352 13.55 -13.46 -2.59
N MET A 353 12.25 -13.68 -2.32
CA MET A 353 11.50 -14.77 -2.93
C MET A 353 11.37 -14.61 -4.45
N ILE A 354 10.94 -13.43 -4.94
CA ILE A 354 10.86 -13.15 -6.38
C ILE A 354 12.26 -13.19 -7.02
N LEU A 355 13.28 -12.61 -6.37
CA LEU A 355 14.65 -12.64 -6.89
C LEU A 355 15.15 -14.07 -7.09
N LYS A 356 14.95 -14.95 -6.09
CA LYS A 356 15.31 -16.37 -6.19
C LYS A 356 14.54 -17.08 -7.30
N PHE A 357 13.25 -16.77 -7.46
CA PHE A 357 12.43 -17.32 -8.53
C PHE A 357 12.95 -16.88 -9.91
N PHE A 358 13.23 -15.60 -10.10
CA PHE A 358 13.78 -15.05 -11.35
C PHE A 358 15.12 -15.67 -11.70
N LEU A 359 16.01 -15.88 -10.73
CA LEU A 359 17.31 -16.54 -10.95
C LEU A 359 17.21 -18.02 -11.37
N LYS A 360 16.05 -18.68 -11.23
CA LYS A 360 15.83 -20.02 -11.80
C LYS A 360 15.49 -20.00 -13.29
N ILE A 361 15.15 -18.83 -13.84
CA ILE A 361 14.89 -18.66 -15.27
C ILE A 361 16.25 -18.67 -15.99
N ARG A 362 16.55 -19.74 -16.73
CA ARG A 362 17.89 -20.01 -17.29
C ARG A 362 18.46 -18.89 -18.18
N ASN A 363 17.60 -18.16 -18.87
CA ASN A 363 17.97 -17.11 -19.81
C ASN A 363 17.87 -15.71 -19.21
N ILE A 364 17.76 -15.56 -17.89
CA ILE A 364 17.78 -14.25 -17.24
C ILE A 364 19.20 -13.65 -17.27
N ASP A 365 19.32 -12.43 -17.77
CA ASP A 365 20.60 -11.73 -17.87
C ASP A 365 20.75 -10.74 -16.71
N VAL A 366 21.47 -11.17 -15.68
CA VAL A 366 21.77 -10.36 -14.50
C VAL A 366 22.81 -9.26 -14.75
N ASN A 367 23.42 -9.22 -15.94
CA ASN A 367 24.47 -8.26 -16.29
C ASN A 367 24.03 -7.28 -17.39
N LYS A 368 22.79 -7.41 -17.89
CA LYS A 368 22.28 -6.54 -18.95
C LYS A 368 21.99 -5.16 -18.37
N ARG A 369 22.76 -4.18 -18.81
CA ARG A 369 22.63 -2.81 -18.30
C ARG A 369 21.32 -2.17 -18.73
N ASP A 370 20.80 -1.32 -17.87
CA ASP A 370 19.73 -0.37 -18.19
C ASP A 370 20.19 0.64 -19.27
N GLU A 371 19.28 1.55 -19.63
CA GLU A 371 19.59 2.63 -20.59
C GLU A 371 20.68 3.61 -20.10
N TYR A 372 20.97 3.64 -18.80
CA TYR A 372 21.99 4.48 -18.16
C TYR A 372 23.35 3.78 -18.01
N GLY A 373 23.46 2.50 -18.35
CA GLY A 373 24.68 1.72 -18.23
C GLY A 373 24.97 1.22 -16.80
N VAL A 374 23.98 1.27 -15.91
CA VAL A 374 24.05 0.86 -14.51
C VAL A 374 23.62 -0.61 -14.37
N PHE A 375 24.13 -1.27 -13.32
CA PHE A 375 23.89 -2.66 -12.97
C PHE A 375 22.75 -2.81 -11.96
#